data_AF-A0A835I3Z8-F1
#
_entry.id   AF-A0A835I3Z8-F1
#
_cell.length_a   1.000
_cell.length_b   1.000
_cell.length_c   1.000
_cell.angle_alpha   90.00
_cell.angle_beta   90.00
_cell.angle_gamma   90.00
#
_symmetry.space_group_name_H-M   'P 1'
#
loop_
_entity.id
_entity.type
_entity.pdbx_description
1 polymer ?
#
loop_
_entity_poly.entity_id
_entity_poly.type
_entity_poly.pdbx_seq_one_letter_code
_entity_poly.pdbx_strand_id
1 'polypeptide(L)'
;MCSKLEYADVTTYTIFFDAYFKQERIRDVLKWFSHLVLKTALEPMQVLALVNSLFSRLINKNMIEEAGEILERMTQRGQQKPFLFATSYELVLTESCKQGKLGLVQHLLSVMVLYNIGTTPKLHGIVREAFGKEDKVDQIESKLRQLTELRCTGHAPGF
;
A
#
# COMPACT_ATOMS: atom_id res chain seq x y z
N MET A 1 -20.28 17.83 25.07
CA MET A 1 -18.87 17.48 25.34
C MET A 1 -18.28 16.91 24.06
N CYS A 2 -17.73 17.76 23.17
CA CYS A 2 -17.05 17.34 21.95
C CYS A 2 -15.62 17.89 22.00
N SER A 3 -14.70 17.14 22.59
CA SER A 3 -13.28 17.50 22.59
C SER A 3 -12.45 16.30 23.08
N LYS A 4 -11.96 15.47 22.15
CA LYS A 4 -10.74 14.63 22.33
C LYS A 4 -10.32 13.75 21.14
N LEU A 5 -10.63 14.14 19.90
CA LEU A 5 -10.07 13.47 18.71
C LEU A 5 -9.05 14.32 17.94
N GLU A 6 -8.58 15.43 18.54
CA GLU A 6 -7.59 16.32 17.92
C GLU A 6 -6.13 15.88 18.08
N TYR A 7 -5.82 14.90 18.94
CA TYR A 7 -4.44 14.42 19.16
C TYR A 7 -4.39 12.91 19.38
N ALA A 8 -4.86 12.13 18.41
CA ALA A 8 -4.56 10.70 18.38
C ALA A 8 -3.08 10.53 18.02
N ASP A 9 -2.28 9.98 18.94
CA ASP A 9 -0.87 9.67 18.75
C ASP A 9 -0.69 8.26 18.15
N VAL A 10 0.56 7.88 17.84
CA VAL A 10 0.90 6.54 17.30
C VAL A 10 0.37 5.42 18.20
N THR A 11 0.44 5.61 19.52
CA THR A 11 -0.06 4.64 20.51
C THR A 11 -1.56 4.42 20.35
N THR A 12 -2.33 5.51 20.25
CA THR A 12 -3.78 5.48 20.10
C THR A 12 -4.19 4.70 18.85
N TYR A 13 -3.58 4.99 17.71
CA TYR A 13 -3.85 4.26 16.47
C TYR A 13 -3.47 2.78 16.55
N THR A 14 -2.34 2.45 17.19
CA THR A 14 -1.90 1.07 17.37
C THR A 14 -2.90 0.25 18.20
N ILE A 15 -3.39 0.83 19.31
CA ILE A 15 -4.43 0.21 20.15
C ILE A 15 -5.74 0.03 19.37
N PHE A 16 -6.14 1.01 18.57
CA PHE A 16 -7.31 0.87 17.70
C PHE A 16 -7.15 -0.26 16.70
N PHE A 17 -5.99 -0.38 16.04
CA PHE A 17 -5.72 -1.49 15.14
C PHE A 17 -5.79 -2.84 15.86
N ASP A 18 -5.18 -2.95 17.05
CA ASP A 18 -5.29 -4.15 17.89
C ASP A 18 -6.75 -4.53 18.16
N ALA A 19 -7.58 -3.56 18.54
CA ALA A 19 -8.98 -3.78 18.86
C ALA A 19 -9.79 -4.21 17.62
N TYR A 20 -9.64 -3.53 16.49
CA TYR A 20 -10.35 -3.88 15.27
C TYR A 20 -9.93 -5.24 14.70
N PHE A 21 -8.64 -5.59 14.78
CA PHE A 21 -8.15 -6.90 14.35
C PHE A 21 -8.62 -8.06 15.23
N LYS A 22 -8.85 -7.82 16.52
CA LYS A 22 -9.45 -8.81 17.43
C LYS A 22 -10.93 -9.03 17.15
N GLN A 23 -11.61 -8.04 16.57
CA GLN A 23 -13.03 -8.12 16.25
C GLN A 23 -13.29 -8.46 14.77
N GLU A 24 -12.25 -8.72 13.96
CA GLU A 24 -12.36 -8.98 12.51
C GLU A 24 -13.06 -7.84 11.72
N ARG A 25 -13.02 -6.62 12.27
CA ARG A 25 -13.73 -5.45 11.74
C ARG A 25 -12.87 -4.64 10.76
N ILE A 26 -12.42 -5.28 9.69
CA ILE A 26 -11.47 -4.68 8.72
C ILE A 26 -12.09 -3.52 7.94
N ARG A 27 -13.41 -3.54 7.71
CA ARG A 27 -14.12 -2.41 7.10
C ARG A 27 -14.06 -1.13 7.94
N ASP A 28 -13.93 -1.26 9.25
CA ASP A 28 -13.78 -0.10 10.13
C ASP A 28 -12.33 0.39 10.18
N VAL A 29 -11.36 -0.52 10.04
CA VAL A 29 -9.95 -0.19 9.79
C VAL A 29 -9.85 0.72 8.55
N LEU A 30 -10.49 0.35 7.45
CA LEU A 30 -10.52 1.15 6.20
C LEU A 30 -11.05 2.59 6.39
N LYS A 31 -12.12 2.77 7.17
CA LYS A 31 -12.66 4.12 7.45
C LYS A 31 -11.65 4.96 8.21
N TRP A 32 -10.99 4.37 9.20
CA TRP A 32 -9.96 5.02 10.01
C TRP A 32 -8.70 5.33 9.21
N PHE A 33 -8.31 4.51 8.24
CA PHE A 33 -7.17 4.80 7.37
C PHE A 33 -7.29 6.14 6.66
N SER A 34 -8.51 6.47 6.19
CA SER A 34 -8.72 7.77 5.57
C SER A 34 -8.57 8.93 6.54
N HIS A 35 -8.89 8.73 7.82
CA HIS A 35 -8.63 9.72 8.86
C HIS A 35 -7.13 9.84 9.15
N LEU A 36 -6.43 8.72 9.27
CA LEU A 36 -4.98 8.67 9.51
C LEU A 36 -4.19 9.30 8.35
N VAL A 37 -4.60 9.13 7.10
CA VAL A 37 -3.85 9.65 5.94
C VAL A 37 -4.18 11.12 5.65
N LEU A 38 -5.43 11.55 5.87
CA LEU A 38 -5.92 12.87 5.42
C LEU A 38 -6.11 13.88 6.54
N LYS A 39 -6.32 13.44 7.78
CA LYS A 39 -6.79 14.29 8.89
C LYS A 39 -5.91 14.27 10.14
N THR A 40 -4.82 13.52 10.11
CA THR A 40 -3.90 13.43 11.25
C THR A 40 -2.92 14.61 11.27
N ALA A 41 -2.54 15.04 12.48
CA ALA A 41 -1.40 15.93 12.72
C ALA A 41 -0.07 15.16 12.87
N LEU A 42 -0.08 13.83 12.72
CA LEU A 42 1.12 13.01 12.81
C LEU A 42 2.11 13.30 11.68
N GLU A 43 3.39 13.29 12.04
CA GLU A 43 4.48 13.41 11.06
C GLU A 43 4.43 12.26 10.03
N PRO A 44 4.81 12.52 8.77
CA PRO A 44 4.79 11.52 7.69
C PRO A 44 5.45 10.19 8.04
N MET A 45 6.55 10.22 8.78
CA MET A 45 7.29 9.01 9.20
C MET A 45 6.52 8.18 10.24
N GLN A 46 5.76 8.84 11.12
CA GLN A 46 4.92 8.16 12.11
C GLN A 46 3.71 7.49 11.44
N VAL A 47 3.10 8.18 10.46
CA VAL A 47 2.03 7.62 9.63
C VAL A 47 2.55 6.40 8.87
N LEU A 48 3.73 6.49 8.25
CA LEU A 48 4.34 5.38 7.54
C LEU A 48 4.57 4.16 8.44
N ALA A 49 5.10 4.35 9.65
CA ALA A 49 5.35 3.25 10.58
C ALA A 49 4.05 2.53 10.98
N LEU A 50 2.98 3.28 11.25
CA LEU A 50 1.65 2.73 11.55
C LEU A 50 1.07 1.92 10.39
N VAL A 51 1.15 2.48 9.18
CA VAL A 51 0.67 1.85 7.94
C VAL A 51 1.42 0.53 7.68
N ASN A 52 2.76 0.55 7.75
CA ASN A 52 3.56 -0.65 7.51
C ASN A 52 3.36 -1.72 8.60
N SER A 53 3.19 -1.31 9.86
CA SER A 53 2.82 -2.21 10.95
C SER A 53 1.47 -2.87 10.67
N LEU A 54 0.48 -2.10 10.19
CA LEU A 54 -0.81 -2.66 9.80
C LEU A 54 -0.68 -3.72 8.69
N PHE A 55 0.01 -3.38 7.61
CA PHE A 55 0.18 -4.30 6.48
C PHE A 55 0.90 -5.57 6.89
N SER A 56 1.95 -5.45 7.71
CA SER A 56 2.66 -6.62 8.27
C SER A 56 1.70 -7.54 9.04
N ARG A 57 0.74 -6.97 9.77
CA ARG A 57 -0.24 -7.75 10.54
C ARG A 57 -1.31 -8.39 9.66
N LEU A 58 -1.80 -7.70 8.63
CA LEU A 58 -2.71 -8.27 7.64
C LEU A 58 -2.06 -9.45 6.93
N ILE A 59 -0.81 -9.28 6.48
CA ILE A 59 0.03 -10.32 5.89
C ILE A 59 0.14 -11.52 6.83
N ASN A 60 0.50 -11.31 8.10
CA ASN A 60 0.64 -12.39 9.07
C ASN A 60 -0.68 -13.12 9.38
N LYS A 61 -1.83 -12.48 9.14
CA LYS A 61 -3.16 -13.10 9.26
C LYS A 61 -3.66 -13.73 7.95
N ASN A 62 -2.84 -13.81 6.91
CA ASN A 62 -3.21 -14.24 5.55
C ASN A 62 -4.34 -13.40 4.90
N MET A 63 -4.46 -12.13 5.30
CA MET A 63 -5.47 -11.18 4.82
C MET A 63 -4.89 -10.26 3.75
N ILE A 64 -4.25 -10.86 2.75
CA ILE A 64 -3.49 -10.13 1.73
C ILE A 64 -4.41 -9.42 0.73
N GLU A 65 -5.61 -9.95 0.50
CA GLU A 65 -6.61 -9.33 -0.39
C GLU A 65 -7.15 -8.04 0.21
N GLU A 66 -7.42 -8.05 1.52
CA GLU A 66 -7.82 -6.86 2.27
C GLU A 66 -6.70 -5.83 2.28
N ALA A 67 -5.45 -6.25 2.47
CA ALA A 67 -4.27 -5.38 2.37
C ALA A 67 -4.21 -4.66 1.01
N GLY A 68 -4.50 -5.37 -0.07
CA GLY A 68 -4.61 -4.79 -1.41
C GLY A 68 -5.70 -3.72 -1.52
N GLU A 69 -6.90 -3.99 -0.98
CA GLU A 69 -8.00 -3.01 -0.99
C GLU A 69 -7.63 -1.76 -0.17
N ILE A 70 -6.98 -1.92 0.98
CA ILE A 70 -6.53 -0.79 1.79
C ILE A 70 -5.53 0.06 0.98
N LEU A 71 -4.54 -0.55 0.32
CA LEU A 71 -3.55 0.17 -0.49
C LEU A 71 -4.19 0.97 -1.63
N GLU A 72 -5.11 0.35 -2.37
CA GLU A 72 -5.78 1.02 -3.47
C GLU A 72 -6.60 2.23 -2.99
N ARG A 73 -7.39 2.04 -1.92
CA ARG A 73 -8.18 3.11 -1.30
C ARG A 73 -7.30 4.23 -0.78
N MET A 74 -6.15 3.88 -0.19
CA MET A 74 -5.16 4.85 0.28
C MET A 74 -4.58 5.66 -0.87
N THR A 75 -4.29 5.03 -2.00
CA THR A 75 -3.78 5.72 -3.19
C THR A 75 -4.82 6.64 -3.83
N GLN A 76 -6.06 6.17 -4.00
CA GLN A 76 -7.17 6.97 -4.53
C GLN A 76 -7.42 8.23 -3.69
N ARG A 77 -7.30 8.14 -2.37
CA ARG A 77 -7.56 9.25 -1.45
C ARG A 77 -6.33 10.09 -1.14
N GLY A 78 -5.15 9.48 -1.13
CA GLY A 78 -3.89 10.06 -0.69
C GLY A 78 -3.09 10.73 -1.80
N GLN A 79 -3.74 11.22 -2.85
CA GLN A 79 -3.12 11.83 -4.04
C GLN A 79 -2.04 12.89 -3.74
N GLN A 80 -2.00 13.47 -2.53
CA GLN A 80 -0.98 14.44 -2.12
C GLN A 80 0.33 13.84 -1.58
N LYS A 81 0.40 12.55 -1.25
CA LYS A 81 1.64 11.92 -0.71
C LYS A 81 1.91 10.49 -1.24
N PRO A 82 1.88 10.26 -2.57
CA PRO A 82 2.06 8.92 -3.16
C PRO A 82 3.42 8.27 -2.83
N PHE A 83 4.47 9.08 -2.63
CA PHE A 83 5.81 8.60 -2.27
C PHE A 83 5.85 7.88 -0.91
N LEU A 84 4.98 8.24 0.04
CA LEU A 84 4.94 7.61 1.34
C LEU A 84 4.49 6.15 1.25
N PHE A 85 3.77 5.76 0.21
CA PHE A 85 3.15 4.44 0.14
C PHE A 85 3.95 3.44 -0.68
N ALA A 86 5.03 3.85 -1.35
CA ALA A 86 5.86 2.97 -2.17
C ALA A 86 6.38 1.75 -1.39
N THR A 87 6.83 1.94 -0.15
CA THR A 87 7.30 0.84 0.72
C THR A 87 6.18 -0.10 1.14
N SER A 88 4.96 0.41 1.33
CA SER A 88 3.79 -0.42 1.65
C SER A 88 3.35 -1.27 0.45
N TYR A 89 3.39 -0.72 -0.77
CA TYR A 89 3.17 -1.48 -2.00
C TYR A 89 4.22 -2.59 -2.18
N GLU A 90 5.50 -2.28 -1.96
CA GLU A 90 6.57 -3.28 -2.06
C GLU A 90 6.38 -4.43 -1.08
N LEU A 91 5.95 -4.14 0.17
CA LEU A 91 5.66 -5.14 1.19
C LEU A 91 4.53 -6.08 0.75
N VAL A 92 3.38 -5.51 0.36
CA VAL A 92 2.18 -6.30 -0.02
C VAL A 92 2.43 -7.06 -1.33
N LEU A 93 3.09 -6.46 -2.32
CA LEU A 93 3.41 -7.12 -3.58
C LEU A 93 4.39 -8.27 -3.40
N THR A 94 5.47 -8.06 -2.62
CA THR A 94 6.44 -9.11 -2.32
C THR A 94 5.76 -10.32 -1.68
N GLU A 95 4.88 -10.06 -0.71
CA GLU A 95 4.17 -11.14 -0.04
C GLU A 95 3.12 -11.79 -0.95
N SER A 96 2.37 -11.00 -1.72
CA SER A 96 1.40 -11.52 -2.69
C SER A 96 2.07 -12.44 -3.72
N CYS A 97 3.27 -12.10 -4.18
CA CYS A 97 4.09 -12.94 -5.05
C CYS A 97 4.44 -14.28 -4.37
N LYS A 98 4.87 -14.27 -3.11
CA LYS A 98 5.19 -15.50 -2.34
C LYS A 98 3.96 -16.38 -2.12
N GLN A 99 2.81 -15.77 -1.89
CA GLN A 99 1.54 -16.47 -1.69
C GLN A 99 0.87 -16.90 -3.02
N GLY A 100 1.48 -16.62 -4.17
CA GLY A 100 0.94 -16.98 -5.49
C GLY A 100 -0.33 -16.20 -5.87
N LYS A 101 -0.61 -15.07 -5.21
CA LYS A 101 -1.77 -14.21 -5.48
C LYS A 101 -1.50 -13.29 -6.69
N LEU A 102 -1.24 -13.91 -7.84
CA LEU A 102 -0.79 -13.24 -9.05
C LEU A 102 -1.85 -12.25 -9.61
N GLY A 103 -3.14 -12.55 -9.49
CA GLY A 103 -4.21 -11.61 -9.87
C GLY A 103 -4.16 -10.30 -9.07
N LEU A 104 -3.89 -10.38 -7.77
CA LEU A 104 -3.74 -9.21 -6.92
C LEU A 104 -2.48 -8.41 -7.28
N VAL A 105 -1.36 -9.10 -7.56
CA VAL A 105 -0.13 -8.45 -8.02
C VAL A 105 -0.36 -7.66 -9.31
N GLN A 106 -1.06 -8.24 -10.29
CA GLN A 106 -1.39 -7.56 -11.53
C GLN A 106 -2.23 -6.31 -11.30
N HIS A 107 -3.24 -6.38 -10.43
CA HIS A 107 -4.10 -5.25 -10.08
C HIS A 107 -3.30 -4.13 -9.42
N LEU A 108 -2.53 -4.45 -8.38
CA LEU A 108 -1.73 -3.46 -7.65
C LEU A 108 -0.67 -2.80 -8.55
N LEU A 109 -0.03 -3.54 -9.46
CA LEU A 109 0.89 -2.94 -10.44
C LEU A 109 0.19 -1.95 -11.37
N SER A 110 -1.04 -2.24 -11.80
CA SER A 110 -1.85 -1.29 -12.59
C SER A 110 -2.17 -0.02 -11.80
N VAL A 111 -2.50 -0.15 -10.51
CA VAL A 111 -2.70 1.00 -9.63
C VAL A 111 -1.41 1.82 -9.51
N MET A 112 -0.26 1.17 -9.33
CA MET A 112 1.03 1.88 -9.26
C MET A 112 1.35 2.65 -10.55
N VAL A 113 1.07 2.09 -11.72
CA VAL A 113 1.22 2.79 -13.01
C VAL A 113 0.28 4.00 -13.08
N LEU A 114 -1.00 3.81 -12.76
CA LEU A 114 -2.01 4.85 -12.84
C LEU A 114 -1.69 6.07 -11.95
N TYR A 115 -1.15 5.83 -10.76
CA TYR A 115 -0.85 6.87 -9.79
C TYR A 115 0.63 7.26 -9.72
N ASN A 116 1.42 6.80 -10.69
CA ASN A 116 2.85 7.09 -10.80
C ASN A 116 3.63 6.79 -9.49
N ILE A 117 3.36 5.65 -8.88
CA ILE A 117 4.02 5.21 -7.65
C ILE A 117 5.31 4.48 -8.01
N GLY A 118 6.44 5.00 -7.54
CA GLY A 118 7.74 4.40 -7.76
C GLY A 118 7.85 2.99 -7.16
N THR A 119 8.56 2.11 -7.87
CA THR A 119 8.91 0.75 -7.43
C THR A 119 10.41 0.56 -7.35
N THR A 120 10.87 -0.32 -6.47
CA THR A 120 12.28 -0.72 -6.40
C THR A 120 12.63 -1.75 -7.48
N PRO A 121 13.88 -1.76 -7.99
CA PRO A 121 14.35 -2.82 -8.90
C PRO A 121 14.27 -4.22 -8.27
N LYS A 122 14.39 -4.32 -6.95
CA LYS A 122 14.25 -5.56 -6.20
C LYS A 122 12.87 -6.18 -6.38
N LEU A 123 11.83 -5.36 -6.28
CA LEU A 123 10.45 -5.79 -6.49
C LEU A 123 10.23 -6.33 -7.91
N HIS A 124 10.84 -5.71 -8.93
CA HIS A 124 10.73 -6.19 -10.32
C HIS A 124 11.27 -7.60 -10.47
N GLY A 125 12.40 -7.93 -9.83
CA GLY A 125 12.95 -9.28 -9.84
C GLY A 125 12.00 -10.31 -9.20
N ILE A 126 11.42 -9.96 -8.04
CA ILE A 126 10.47 -10.83 -7.32
C ILE A 126 9.21 -11.08 -8.15
N VAL A 127 8.65 -10.03 -8.75
CA VAL A 127 7.48 -10.14 -9.62
C VAL A 127 7.80 -11.00 -10.85
N ARG A 128 8.94 -10.78 -11.51
CA ARG A 128 9.35 -11.61 -12.65
C ARG A 128 9.48 -13.09 -12.30
N GLU A 129 10.11 -13.40 -11.18
CA GLU A 129 10.25 -14.79 -10.73
C GLU A 129 8.89 -15.43 -10.43
N ALA A 130 7.99 -14.68 -9.78
CA ALA A 130 6.66 -15.17 -9.44
C ALA A 130 5.80 -15.44 -10.70
N PHE A 131 5.88 -14.58 -11.71
CA PHE A 131 5.14 -14.74 -12.96
C PHE A 131 5.86 -15.60 -14.01
N GLY A 132 7.17 -15.83 -13.90
CA GLY A 132 7.90 -16.70 -14.81
C GLY A 132 7.42 -18.17 -14.78
N LYS A 133 6.69 -18.55 -13.72
CA LYS A 133 6.03 -19.85 -13.59
C LYS A 133 4.62 -19.87 -14.22
N GLU A 134 4.12 -18.72 -14.68
CA GLU A 134 2.80 -18.55 -15.27
C GLU A 134 2.95 -18.04 -16.72
N ASP A 135 2.09 -18.44 -17.65
CA ASP A 135 2.18 -18.05 -19.08
C ASP A 135 1.72 -16.59 -19.34
N LYS A 136 1.98 -15.68 -18.39
CA LYS A 136 1.51 -14.28 -18.36
C LYS A 136 2.65 -13.26 -18.24
N VAL A 137 3.87 -13.69 -18.54
CA VAL A 137 5.10 -12.87 -18.41
C VAL A 137 5.02 -11.58 -19.21
N ASP A 138 4.46 -11.61 -20.43
CA ASP A 138 4.39 -10.44 -21.32
C ASP A 138 3.60 -9.26 -20.74
N GLN A 139 2.47 -9.54 -20.09
CA GLN A 139 1.62 -8.50 -19.48
C GLN A 139 2.32 -7.84 -18.30
N ILE A 140 3.06 -8.62 -17.52
CA ILE A 140 3.80 -8.13 -16.36
C ILE A 140 5.02 -7.32 -16.79
N GLU A 141 5.78 -7.80 -17.78
CA GLU A 141 6.91 -7.05 -18.33
C GLU A 141 6.48 -5.70 -18.93
N SER A 142 5.31 -5.64 -19.57
CA SER A 142 4.73 -4.38 -20.04
C SER A 142 4.50 -3.38 -18.90
N LYS A 143 3.88 -3.82 -17.79
CA LYS A 143 3.65 -2.97 -16.61
C LYS A 143 4.95 -2.55 -15.92
N LEU A 144 5.91 -3.46 -15.79
CA LEU A 144 7.22 -3.16 -15.19
C LEU A 144 8.02 -2.15 -16.04
N ARG A 145 7.92 -2.23 -17.37
CA ARG A 145 8.49 -1.23 -18.28
C ARG A 145 7.88 0.15 -18.06
N GLN A 146 6.56 0.25 -18.01
CA GLN A 146 5.86 1.52 -17.72
C GLN A 146 6.32 2.13 -16.38
N LEU A 147 6.40 1.33 -15.32
CA LEU A 147 6.91 1.78 -14.01
C LEU A 147 8.38 2.23 -14.05
N THR A 148 9.18 1.69 -14.97
CA THR A 148 10.60 2.07 -15.15
C THR A 148 10.73 3.38 -15.94
N GLU A 149 9.93 3.55 -16.99
CA GLU A 149 9.89 4.77 -17.79
C GLU A 149 9.42 5.97 -16.96
N LEU A 150 8.44 5.75 -16.09
CA LEU A 150 7.96 6.73 -15.12
C LEU A 150 9.06 7.22 -14.16
N ARG A 151 10.02 6.36 -13.80
CA ARG A 151 11.19 6.74 -12.99
C ARG A 151 12.16 7.65 -13.75
N CYS A 152 12.22 7.53 -15.08
CA CYS A 152 13.05 8.35 -15.95
C CYS A 152 12.36 9.67 -16.34
N THR A 153 11.03 9.72 -16.37
CA THR A 153 10.25 10.94 -16.58
C THR A 153 9.99 11.67 -15.27
N GLY A 154 11.01 11.82 -14.42
CA GLY A 154 11.01 12.75 -13.28
C GLY A 154 10.91 14.20 -13.76
N HIS A 155 9.83 14.52 -14.46
CA HIS A 155 9.37 15.86 -14.73
C HIS A 155 8.70 16.33 -13.45
N ALA A 156 9.26 17.38 -12.87
CA ALA A 156 8.52 18.22 -11.95
C ALA A 156 7.12 18.48 -12.55
N PRO A 157 6.02 18.34 -11.81
CA PRO A 157 4.80 18.98 -12.22
C PRO A 157 5.05 20.48 -12.09
N GLY A 158 5.41 21.12 -13.21
CA GLY A 158 5.16 22.53 -13.37
C GLY A 158 3.66 22.72 -13.33
N PHE A 159 3.16 23.28 -12.24
CA PHE A 159 2.38 24.52 -12.16
C PHE A 159 2.17 24.88 -10.68
#